data_AF-A0A2E1WYR3-F1
#
_entry.id   AF-A0A2E1WYR3-F1
#
_cell.length_a   1.000
_cell.length_b   1.000
_cell.length_c   1.000
_cell.angle_alpha   90.00
_cell.angle_beta   90.00
_cell.angle_gamma   90.00
#
_symmetry.space_group_name_H-M   'P 1'
#
loop_
_entity.id
_entity.type
_entity.pdbx_description
1 polymer ?
#
loop_
_entity_poly.entity_id
_entity_poly.type
_entity_poly.pdbx_seq_one_letter_code
_entity_poly.pdbx_strand_id
1 'polypeptide(L)'
;MKEAEKISNIILAILGIVLSVDLILVLFFKIGTEQGILTIGYFVSFVLLSKKFKSIKENKLVIIPFYTVVVLEIISFILKFV
;
A
#
# COMPACT_ATOMS: atom_id res chain seq x y z
N MET A 1 13.01 -18.81 2.91
CA MET A 1 11.67 -18.22 3.11
C MET A 1 10.64 -19.33 3.08
N LYS A 2 9.72 -19.35 4.05
CA LYS A 2 8.58 -20.28 4.03
C LYS A 2 7.65 -19.89 2.87
N GLU A 3 6.93 -20.83 2.26
CA GLU A 3 6.08 -20.52 1.09
C GLU A 3 5.05 -19.42 1.39
N ALA A 4 4.43 -19.48 2.57
CA ALA A 4 3.50 -18.44 3.03
C ALA A 4 4.11 -17.04 3.10
N GLU A 5 5.40 -16.92 3.40
CA GLU A 5 6.14 -15.65 3.46
C GLU A 5 6.40 -15.08 2.07
N LYS A 6 6.72 -15.94 1.09
CA LYS A 6 6.84 -15.53 -0.32
C LYS A 6 5.50 -15.03 -0.86
N ILE A 7 4.42 -15.78 -0.63
CA ILE A 7 3.08 -15.42 -1.08
C ILE A 7 2.65 -14.09 -0.45
N SER A 8 2.86 -13.92 0.87
CA SER A 8 2.54 -12.67 1.56
C SER A 8 3.28 -11.47 0.99
N ASN A 9 4.58 -11.62 0.68
CA ASN A 9 5.38 -10.58 0.04
C ASN A 9 4.81 -10.19 -1.34
N ILE A 10 4.47 -11.18 -2.17
CA ILE A 10 3.93 -10.95 -3.52
C ILE A 10 2.57 -10.24 -3.43
N ILE A 11 1.67 -10.71 -2.56
CA ILE A 11 0.35 -10.12 -2.38
C ILE A 11 0.46 -8.67 -1.91
N LEU A 12 1.28 -8.40 -0.90
CA LEU A 12 1.48 -7.02 -0.42
C LEU A 12 2.09 -6.12 -1.49
N ALA A 13 3.07 -6.60 -2.25
CA ALA A 13 3.66 -5.82 -3.34
C ALA A 13 2.61 -5.46 -4.41
N ILE A 14 1.82 -6.44 -4.86
CA ILE A 14 0.78 -6.21 -5.87
C ILE A 14 -0.29 -5.25 -5.35
N LEU A 15 -0.80 -5.47 -4.14
CA LEU A 15 -1.80 -4.59 -3.53
C LEU A 15 -1.29 -3.15 -3.39
N GLY A 16 -0.04 -2.98 -2.93
CA GLY A 16 0.57 -1.67 -2.79
C GLY A 16 0.70 -0.95 -4.13
N ILE A 17 1.07 -1.65 -5.20
CA ILE A 17 1.17 -1.06 -6.55
C ILE A 17 -0.21 -0.66 -7.06
N VAL A 18 -1.22 -1.55 -6.95
CA VAL A 18 -2.58 -1.29 -7.40
C VAL A 18 -3.17 -0.07 -6.68
N LEU A 19 -3.03 -0.01 -5.35
CA LEU A 19 -3.50 1.13 -4.57
C LEU A 19 -2.75 2.43 -4.91
N SER A 20 -1.43 2.35 -5.13
CA SER A 20 -0.65 3.52 -5.54
C SER A 20 -1.13 4.09 -6.87
N VAL A 21 -1.37 3.22 -7.86
CA VAL A 21 -1.85 3.63 -9.18
C VAL A 21 -3.26 4.21 -9.09
N ASP A 22 -4.17 3.57 -8.35
CA ASP A 22 -5.54 4.05 -8.17
C ASP A 22 -5.55 5.43 -7.48
N LEU A 23 -4.77 5.62 -6.41
CA LEU A 23 -4.61 6.91 -5.74
C LEU A 23 -4.05 8.00 -6.65
N ILE A 24 -3.06 7.69 -7.49
CA ILE A 24 -2.52 8.64 -8.48
C ILE A 24 -3.61 9.05 -9.48
N LEU A 25 -4.38 8.09 -9.98
CA LEU A 25 -5.47 8.37 -10.92
C LEU A 25 -6.55 9.26 -10.28
N VAL A 26 -6.91 8.99 -9.03
CA VAL A 26 -7.86 9.82 -8.27
C VAL A 26 -7.31 11.23 -8.04
N LEU A 27 -6.06 11.36 -7.59
CA LEU A 27 -5.46 12.65 -7.22
C LEU A 27 -5.19 13.56 -8.41
N PHE A 28 -4.60 13.03 -9.47
CA PHE A 28 -4.13 13.85 -10.59
C PHE A 28 -5.13 13.93 -11.74
N PHE A 29 -5.93 12.89 -11.94
CA PHE A 29 -6.85 12.81 -13.07
C PHE A 29 -8.32 12.90 -12.66
N LYS A 30 -8.64 12.85 -11.36
CA LYS A 30 -10.02 12.71 -10.85
C LYS A 30 -10.77 11.51 -11.48
N ILE A 31 -10.02 10.49 -11.89
CA ILE A 31 -10.51 9.26 -12.50
C ILE A 31 -10.18 8.14 -11.52
N GLY A 32 -11.17 7.40 -11.04
CA GLY A 32 -10.97 6.32 -10.07
C GLY A 32 -12.02 6.32 -8.96
N THR A 33 -11.86 5.43 -7.98
CA THR A 33 -12.77 5.31 -6.84
C THR A 33 -11.97 5.48 -5.55
N GLU A 34 -12.49 6.24 -4.58
CA GLU A 34 -11.82 6.40 -3.28
C GLU A 34 -11.89 5.07 -2.50
N GLN A 35 -10.80 4.29 -2.50
CA GLN A 35 -10.73 2.94 -1.91
C GLN A 35 -10.32 2.93 -0.43
N GLY A 36 -10.91 3.80 0.40
CA GLY A 36 -10.48 3.97 1.79
C GLY A 36 -10.46 2.69 2.65
N ILE A 37 -11.47 1.82 2.50
CA ILE A 37 -11.52 0.54 3.23
C ILE A 37 -10.37 -0.40 2.82
N LEU A 38 -10.06 -0.44 1.53
CA LEU A 38 -9.01 -1.28 0.97
C LEU A 38 -7.62 -0.77 1.37
N THR A 39 -7.41 0.55 1.39
CA THR A 39 -6.18 1.16 1.91
C THR A 39 -5.97 0.84 3.39
N ILE A 40 -7.00 0.97 4.23
CA ILE A 40 -6.93 0.63 5.66
C ILE A 40 -6.60 -0.87 5.83
N GLY A 41 -7.30 -1.74 5.09
CA GLY A 41 -7.04 -3.19 5.11
C GLY A 41 -5.61 -3.53 4.71
N TYR A 42 -5.07 -2.84 3.71
CA TYR A 42 -3.67 -2.96 3.28
C TYR A 42 -2.69 -2.55 4.38
N PHE A 43 -2.88 -1.40 5.03
CA PHE A 43 -2.01 -0.95 6.11
C PHE A 43 -2.03 -1.89 7.32
N VAL A 44 -3.21 -2.34 7.75
CA VAL A 44 -3.34 -3.32 8.84
C VAL A 44 -2.64 -4.63 8.49
N SER A 45 -2.85 -5.13 7.27
CA SER A 45 -2.20 -6.35 6.77
C SER A 45 -0.68 -6.22 6.75
N PHE A 46 -0.15 -5.08 6.29
CA PHE A 46 1.28 -4.81 6.28
C PHE A 46 1.87 -4.81 7.70
N VAL A 47 1.21 -4.16 8.68
CA VAL A 47 1.69 -4.14 10.07
C VAL A 47 1.70 -5.55 10.68
N LEU A 48 0.62 -6.31 10.50
CA LEU A 48 0.53 -7.67 11.03
C LEU A 48 1.57 -8.61 10.40
N LEU A 49 1.69 -8.59 9.07
CA LEU A 49 2.61 -9.45 8.35
C LEU A 49 4.06 -9.05 8.59
N SER A 50 4.38 -7.76 8.66
CA SER A 50 5.74 -7.28 8.96
C SER A 50 6.19 -7.55 10.39
N LYS A 51 5.26 -7.73 11.34
CA LYS A 51 5.57 -8.22 12.70
C LYS A 51 5.87 -9.73 12.70
N LYS A 52 5.18 -10.50 11.85
CA LYS A 52 5.35 -11.96 11.74
C LYS A 52 6.55 -12.36 10.90
N PHE A 53 6.82 -11.64 9.81
CA PHE A 53 7.86 -11.95 8.84
C PHE A 53 8.80 -10.77 8.68
N LYS A 54 10.02 -10.90 9.20
CA LYS A 54 11.03 -9.83 9.13
C LYS A 54 11.41 -9.47 7.69
N SER A 55 11.37 -10.45 6.77
CA SER A 55 11.69 -10.25 5.35
C SER A 55 10.81 -9.20 4.66
N ILE A 56 9.58 -8.98 5.12
CA ILE A 56 8.67 -7.99 4.54
C ILE A 56 9.23 -6.57 4.70
N LYS A 57 9.91 -6.29 5.81
CA LYS A 57 10.54 -4.98 6.06
C LYS A 57 11.83 -4.79 5.27
N GLU A 58 12.47 -5.89 4.88
CA GLU A 58 13.73 -5.89 4.13
C GLU A 58 13.49 -5.94 2.62
N ASN A 59 12.29 -6.33 2.19
CA ASN A 59 11.93 -6.44 0.79
C ASN A 59 11.51 -5.10 0.19
N LYS A 60 12.39 -4.54 -0.64
CA LYS A 60 12.16 -3.27 -1.37
C LYS A 60 10.88 -3.30 -2.23
N LEU A 61 10.51 -4.45 -2.78
CA LEU A 61 9.29 -4.58 -3.61
C LEU A 61 8.00 -4.40 -2.83
N VAL A 62 8.02 -4.56 -1.51
CA VAL A 62 6.86 -4.31 -0.65
C VAL A 62 6.95 -2.93 -0.01
N ILE A 63 8.15 -2.56 0.45
CA ILE A 63 8.39 -1.30 1.14
C ILE A 63 8.17 -0.08 0.25
N ILE A 64 8.65 -0.12 -1.00
CA ILE A 64 8.50 1.02 -1.91
C ILE A 64 7.02 1.30 -2.18
N PRO A 65 6.19 0.34 -2.64
CA PRO A 65 4.76 0.59 -2.82
C PRO A 65 4.05 1.01 -1.53
N PHE A 66 4.40 0.42 -0.39
CA PHE A 66 3.83 0.83 0.90
C PHE A 66 4.06 2.32 1.19
N TYR A 67 5.31 2.80 1.10
CA TYR A 67 5.59 4.22 1.34
C TYR A 67 4.96 5.12 0.29
N THR A 68 4.88 4.69 -0.97
CA THR A 68 4.18 5.43 -2.02
C THR A 68 2.70 5.64 -1.66
N VAL A 69 1.99 4.59 -1.25
CA VAL A 69 0.59 4.70 -0.80
C VAL A 69 0.48 5.66 0.40
N VAL A 70 1.37 5.56 1.38
CA VAL A 70 1.36 6.46 2.56
C VAL A 70 1.52 7.93 2.15
N VAL A 71 2.48 8.24 1.27
CA VAL A 71 2.70 9.62 0.81
C VAL A 71 1.51 10.13 0.02
N LEU A 72 0.94 9.31 -0.86
CA LEU A 72 -0.24 9.69 -1.65
C LEU A 72 -1.47 9.94 -0.76
N GLU A 73 -1.69 9.14 0.27
CA GLU A 73 -2.76 9.37 1.25
C GLU A 73 -2.56 10.66 2.05
N ILE A 74 -1.32 10.98 2.46
CA ILE A 74 -1.02 12.25 3.12
C ILE A 74 -1.33 13.43 2.19
N ILE A 75 -0.92 13.34 0.92
CA ILE A 75 -1.22 14.37 -0.09
C ILE A 75 -2.74 14.50 -0.29
N SER A 76 -3.44 13.38 -0.43
CA SER A 76 -4.90 13.33 -0.56
C SER A 76 -5.60 14.02 0.62
N PHE A 77 -5.15 13.70 1.83
CA PHE A 77 -5.64 14.32 3.05
C PHE A 77 -5.42 15.83 3.03
N ILE A 78 -4.22 16.32 2.71
CA ILE A 78 -3.94 17.76 2.65
C ILE A 78 -4.82 18.44 1.61
N LEU A 79 -4.93 17.89 0.40
CA LEU A 79 -5.76 18.45 -0.68
C LEU A 79 -7.25 18.48 -0.35
N LYS A 80 -7.73 17.65 0.58
CA LYS A 80 -9.12 17.69 1.05
C LYS A 80 -9.42 18.91 1.93
N PHE A 81 -8.41 19.46 2.61
CA PHE A 81 -8.56 20.56 3.56
C PHE A 81 -8.01 21.90 3.05
N VAL A 82 -7.42 21.94 1.85
CA VAL A 82 -6.95 23.15 1.15
C VAL A 82 -7.96 23.51 0.07
#